data_AF-A0A2K9LDB5-F1
#
_entry.id   AF-A0A2K9LDB5-F1
#
_cell.length_a   1.000
_cell.length_b   1.000
_cell.length_c   1.000
_cell.angle_alpha   90.00
_cell.angle_beta   90.00
_cell.angle_gamma   90.00
#
_symmetry.space_group_name_H-M   'P 1'
#
loop_
_entity.id
_entity.type
_entity.pdbx_description
1 polymer ?
#
loop_
_entity_poly.entity_id
_entity_poly.type
_entity_poly.pdbx_seq_one_letter_code
_entity_poly.pdbx_strand_id
1 'polypeptide(L)'
;MSAVDTRAPEEIVRERAQAYLTALVNGDQRAAYDMIVPAYRERLSYEQHLGKSLGLRYTEGRVVSVACPSEESCAVEVELGYEGLRVPRIGGAIDGIVRSSSQRWVKVDGQWWLFRR
;
A
#
# COMPACT_ATOMS: atom_id res chain seq x y z
N MET A 1 18.38 -19.01 -9.81
CA MET A 1 18.75 -18.97 -8.39
C MET A 1 18.46 -17.56 -7.91
N SER A 2 17.30 -17.33 -7.29
CA SER A 2 16.96 -16.02 -6.73
C SER A 2 17.78 -15.82 -5.45
N ALA A 3 18.49 -14.70 -5.35
CA ALA A 3 19.21 -14.34 -4.13
C ALA A 3 18.18 -14.21 -2.99
N VAL A 4 18.37 -15.01 -1.94
CA VAL A 4 17.63 -14.84 -0.68
C VAL A 4 18.18 -13.55 -0.07
N ASP A 5 17.35 -12.51 0.00
CA ASP A 5 17.70 -11.30 0.74
C ASP A 5 17.89 -11.69 2.22
N THR A 6 19.11 -11.52 2.73
CA THR A 6 19.50 -11.95 4.08
C THR A 6 19.14 -10.93 5.17
N ARG A 7 18.54 -9.80 4.79
CA ARG A 7 18.08 -8.77 5.73
C ARG A 7 16.84 -9.22 6.48
N ALA A 8 16.59 -8.57 7.61
CA ALA A 8 15.39 -8.84 8.40
C ALA A 8 14.13 -8.59 7.54
N PRO A 9 13.11 -9.48 7.58
CA PRO A 9 11.84 -9.27 6.89
C PRO A 9 11.25 -7.88 7.11
N GLU A 10 11.38 -7.35 8.33
CA GLU A 10 10.90 -6.04 8.73
C GLU A 10 11.54 -4.91 7.92
N GLU A 11 12.83 -5.00 7.63
CA GLU A 11 13.57 -3.99 6.87
C GLU A 11 13.13 -4.01 5.41
N ILE A 12 13.09 -5.20 4.81
CA ILE A 12 12.68 -5.39 3.41
C ILE A 12 11.23 -4.92 3.20
N VAL A 13 10.34 -5.29 4.12
CA VAL A 13 8.93 -4.91 4.05
C VAL A 13 8.76 -3.42 4.32
N ARG A 14 9.53 -2.81 5.23
CA ARG A 14 9.51 -1.36 5.46
C ARG A 14 9.83 -0.59 4.19
N GLU A 15 10.92 -0.95 3.51
CA GLU A 15 11.33 -0.31 2.26
C GLU A 15 10.26 -0.44 1.17
N ARG A 16 9.73 -1.64 0.98
CA ARG A 16 8.69 -1.89 -0.03
C ARG A 16 7.38 -1.19 0.31
N ALA A 17 6.98 -1.17 1.57
CA ALA A 17 5.80 -0.43 2.01
C ALA A 17 5.98 1.08 1.84
N GLN A 18 7.17 1.62 2.14
CA GLN A 18 7.46 3.03 1.89
C GLN A 18 7.44 3.35 0.39
N ALA A 19 7.96 2.45 -0.46
CA ALA A 19 7.90 2.60 -1.91
C ALA A 19 6.44 2.59 -2.43
N TYR A 20 5.59 1.72 -1.88
CA TYR A 20 4.15 1.70 -2.19
C TYR A 20 3.48 3.03 -1.85
N LEU A 21 3.71 3.55 -0.64
CA LEU A 21 3.14 4.84 -0.21
C LEU A 21 3.66 5.99 -1.08
N THR A 22 4.95 5.97 -1.43
CA THR A 22 5.56 6.97 -2.32
C THR A 22 4.93 6.96 -3.71
N ALA A 23 4.65 5.77 -4.26
CA ALA A 23 3.94 5.64 -5.54
C ALA A 23 2.53 6.23 -5.46
N LEU A 24 1.79 6.01 -4.37
CA LEU A 24 0.48 6.63 -4.16
C LEU A 24 0.56 8.16 -4.12
N VAL A 25 1.50 8.73 -3.36
CA VAL A 25 1.69 10.18 -3.20
C VAL A 25 2.11 10.83 -4.52
N ASN A 26 2.97 10.18 -5.30
CA ASN A 26 3.40 10.65 -6.62
C ASN A 26 2.31 10.49 -7.70
N GLY A 27 1.16 9.90 -7.36
CA GLY A 27 0.10 9.61 -8.33
C GLY A 27 0.42 8.44 -9.27
N ASP A 28 1.50 7.69 -9.03
CA ASP A 28 1.85 6.49 -9.77
C ASP A 28 1.04 5.28 -9.29
N GLN A 29 -0.25 5.33 -9.62
CA GLN A 29 -1.21 4.28 -9.27
C GLN A 29 -0.82 2.92 -9.88
N ARG A 30 -0.09 2.92 -11.00
CA ARG A 30 0.35 1.68 -11.65
C ARG A 30 1.46 1.02 -10.85
N ALA A 31 2.49 1.75 -10.45
CA ALA A 31 3.54 1.21 -9.59
C ALA A 31 2.98 0.72 -8.25
N ALA A 32 2.04 1.45 -7.65
CA ALA A 32 1.36 1.02 -6.43
C ALA A 32 0.56 -0.28 -6.65
N TYR A 33 -0.18 -0.38 -7.75
CA TYR A 33 -0.94 -1.58 -8.11
C TYR A 33 -0.04 -2.79 -8.33
N ASP A 34 1.11 -2.62 -8.98
CA ASP A 34 2.05 -3.71 -9.27
C ASP A 34 2.71 -4.31 -8.02
N MET A 35 2.64 -3.63 -6.86
CA MET A 35 3.09 -4.18 -5.57
C MET A 35 2.05 -5.09 -4.90
N ILE A 36 0.82 -5.14 -5.41
CA ILE A 36 -0.23 -6.03 -4.89
C ILE A 36 0.02 -7.47 -5.35
N VAL A 37 -0.31 -8.44 -4.47
CA VAL A 37 -0.22 -9.88 -4.75
C VAL A 37 -0.73 -10.24 -6.15
N PRO A 38 -0.01 -11.06 -6.94
CA PRO A 38 -0.39 -11.43 -8.30
C PRO A 38 -1.81 -11.98 -8.43
N ALA A 39 -2.24 -12.83 -7.49
CA ALA A 39 -3.59 -13.40 -7.48
C ALA A 39 -4.71 -12.35 -7.46
N TYR A 40 -4.48 -11.17 -6.85
CA TYR A 40 -5.44 -10.07 -6.92
C TYR A 40 -5.47 -9.43 -8.31
N ARG A 41 -4.30 -9.28 -8.93
CA ARG A 41 -4.14 -8.63 -10.24
C ARG A 41 -4.67 -9.50 -11.40
N GLU A 42 -4.61 -10.82 -11.25
CA GLU A 42 -5.26 -11.78 -12.17
C GLU A 42 -6.79 -11.64 -12.16
N ARG A 43 -7.36 -11.32 -11.01
CA ARG A 43 -8.81 -11.19 -10.82
C ARG A 43 -9.34 -9.79 -11.14
N LEU A 44 -8.57 -8.76 -10.81
CA LEU A 44 -8.98 -7.37 -10.93
C LEU A 44 -7.91 -6.59 -11.68
N SER A 45 -8.19 -6.26 -12.95
CA SER A 45 -7.28 -5.46 -13.79
C SER A 45 -6.99 -4.08 -13.18
N TYR A 46 -5.90 -3.45 -13.64
CA TYR A 46 -5.53 -2.11 -13.22
C TYR A 46 -6.66 -1.09 -13.37
N GLU A 47 -7.37 -1.11 -14.50
CA GLU A 47 -8.48 -0.17 -14.77
C GLU A 47 -9.65 -0.38 -13.80
N GLN A 48 -10.02 -1.64 -13.54
CA GLN A 48 -11.05 -1.98 -12.55
C GLN A 48 -10.63 -1.63 -11.13
N HIS A 49 -9.34 -1.72 -10.82
CA HIS A 49 -8.80 -1.27 -9.54
C HIS A 49 -8.89 0.26 -9.41
N LEU A 50 -8.47 0.99 -10.45
CA LEU A 50 -8.50 2.45 -10.48
C LEU A 50 -9.94 2.98 -10.38
N GLY A 51 -10.90 2.34 -11.07
CA GLY A 51 -12.31 2.71 -11.00
C GLY A 51 -12.96 2.53 -9.62
N LYS A 52 -12.32 1.79 -8.71
CA LYS A 52 -12.73 1.67 -7.29
C LYS A 52 -12.07 2.70 -6.38
N SER A 53 -11.08 3.42 -6.87
CA SER A 53 -10.47 4.52 -6.12
C SER A 53 -11.48 5.65 -6.00
N LEU A 54 -11.53 6.31 -4.84
CA LEU A 54 -12.43 7.44 -4.59
C LEU A 54 -11.95 8.74 -5.28
N GLY A 55 -10.98 8.67 -6.18
CA GLY A 55 -10.35 9.84 -6.80
C GLY A 55 -9.61 10.72 -5.80
N LEU A 56 -9.18 10.15 -4.66
CA LEU A 56 -8.46 10.87 -3.62
C LEU A 56 -7.06 11.24 -4.11
N ARG A 57 -6.64 12.46 -3.78
CA ARG A 57 -5.25 12.88 -3.96
C ARG A 57 -4.50 12.61 -2.67
N TYR A 58 -3.53 11.70 -2.73
CA TYR A 58 -2.64 11.44 -1.60
C TYR A 58 -1.60 12.55 -1.50
N THR A 59 -1.37 13.05 -0.29
CA THR A 59 -0.47 14.20 -0.05
C THR A 59 0.81 13.81 0.66
N GLU A 60 0.74 12.81 1.53
CA GLU A 60 1.87 12.27 2.27
C GLU A 60 1.62 10.80 2.61
N GLY A 61 2.68 10.04 2.83
CA GLY A 61 2.59 8.64 3.20
C GLY A 61 3.86 8.16 3.88
N ARG A 62 3.74 7.59 5.08
CA ARG A 62 4.88 7.09 5.85
C ARG A 62 4.59 5.78 6.55
N VAL A 63 5.61 4.93 6.64
CA VAL A 63 5.58 3.73 7.49
C VAL A 63 5.83 4.14 8.95
N VAL A 64 4.88 3.81 9.82
CA VAL A 64 4.97 4.06 11.27
C VAL A 64 5.72 2.91 11.94
N SER A 65 5.31 1.67 11.71
CA SER A 65 5.94 0.49 12.28
C SER A 65 5.78 -0.74 11.39
N VAL A 66 6.63 -1.74 11.60
CA VAL A 66 6.56 -3.04 10.93
C VAL A 66 6.72 -4.11 12.00
N ALA A 67 5.84 -5.11 11.96
CA ALA A 67 5.91 -6.29 12.81
C ALA A 67 5.70 -7.54 11.96
N CYS A 68 6.64 -8.48 11.99
CA CYS A 68 6.53 -9.73 11.25
C CYS A 68 6.21 -10.90 12.18
N PRO A 69 4.91 -11.26 12.36
CA PRO A 69 4.53 -12.42 13.17
C PRO A 69 5.04 -13.76 12.62
N SER A 70 5.52 -13.79 11.37
CA SER A 70 6.15 -14.96 10.74
C SER A 70 7.11 -14.51 9.63
N GLU A 71 8.00 -15.39 9.18
CA GLU A 71 8.93 -15.10 8.08
C GLU A 71 8.25 -14.82 6.73
N GLU A 72 6.97 -15.15 6.60
CA GLU A 72 6.19 -15.02 5.36
C GLU A 72 5.05 -13.99 5.46
N SER A 73 4.88 -13.34 6.60
CA SER A 73 3.81 -12.37 6.81
C SER A 73 4.24 -11.26 7.77
N CYS A 74 4.06 -10.03 7.32
CA CYS A 74 4.28 -8.82 8.10
C CYS A 74 3.05 -7.92 8.13
N ALA A 75 2.83 -7.27 9.26
CA ALA A 75 1.88 -6.17 9.42
C ALA A 75 2.65 -4.86 9.44
N VAL A 76 2.20 -3.88 8.67
CA VAL A 76 2.81 -2.57 8.54
C VAL A 76 1.78 -1.52 8.91
N GLU A 77 2.04 -0.78 9.98
CA GLU A 77 1.25 0.41 10.28
C GLU A 77 1.74 1.56 9.43
N VAL A 78 0.83 2.20 8.71
CA VAL A 78 1.12 3.35 7.86
C VAL A 78 0.23 4.51 8.22
N GLU A 79 0.72 5.71 7.98
CA GLU A 79 -0.10 6.92 7.92
C GLU A 79 -0.14 7.43 6.49
N LEU A 80 -1.33 7.82 6.04
CA LEU A 80 -1.56 8.31 4.70
C LEU A 80 -2.43 9.56 4.76
N GLY A 81 -1.89 10.67 4.26
CA GLY A 81 -2.59 11.93 4.08
C GLY A 81 -3.33 11.94 2.76
N TYR A 82 -4.55 12.48 2.75
CA TYR A 82 -5.29 12.68 1.53
C TYR A 82 -6.16 13.95 1.56
N GLU A 83 -6.44 14.46 0.38
CA GLU A 83 -7.27 15.61 0.11
C GLU A 83 -8.42 15.27 -0.83
N GLY A 84 -9.41 16.16 -0.90
CA GLY A 84 -10.51 16.04 -1.84
C GLY A 84 -11.54 14.99 -1.47
N LEU A 85 -11.56 14.51 -0.20
CA LEU A 85 -12.60 13.59 0.24
C LEU A 85 -13.94 14.31 0.27
N ARG A 86 -14.77 14.06 -0.74
CA ARG A 86 -16.14 14.55 -0.81
C ARG A 86 -17.00 13.72 0.14
N VAL A 87 -17.43 14.32 1.24
CA VAL A 87 -18.31 13.66 2.21
C VAL A 87 -19.75 14.05 1.87
N PRO A 88 -20.64 13.13 1.44
CA PRO A 88 -21.98 13.51 0.93
C PRO A 88 -22.86 14.33 1.90
N ARG A 89 -22.57 14.28 3.21
CA ARG A 89 -23.32 15.02 4.25
C ARG A 89 -22.74 16.39 4.60
N ILE A 90 -21.51 16.67 4.19
CA ILE A 90 -20.81 17.93 4.46
C ILE A 90 -20.64 18.54 3.08
N GLY A 91 -21.33 19.63 2.76
CA GLY A 91 -21.40 20.20 1.40
C GLY A 91 -20.09 20.75 0.81
N GLY A 92 -18.95 20.08 1.02
CA GLY A 92 -17.61 20.46 0.59
C GLY A 92 -16.62 19.28 0.64
N ALA A 93 -15.40 19.51 0.17
CA ALA A 93 -14.29 18.59 0.31
C ALA A 93 -13.59 18.82 1.66
N ILE A 94 -13.07 17.75 2.27
CA ILE A 94 -12.18 17.84 3.43
C ILE A 94 -10.77 17.52 2.97
N ASP A 95 -9.86 18.45 3.27
CA ASP A 95 -8.44 18.39 2.95
C ASP A 95 -7.59 18.14 4.20
N GLY A 96 -6.38 17.61 4.01
CA GLY A 96 -5.41 17.43 5.09
C GLY A 96 -5.76 16.33 6.10
N ILE A 97 -6.58 15.34 5.71
CA ILE A 97 -6.86 14.22 6.61
C ILE A 97 -5.71 13.22 6.55
N VAL A 98 -5.05 13.00 7.69
CA VAL A 98 -4.12 11.89 7.88
C VAL A 98 -4.85 10.73 8.54
N ARG A 99 -4.76 9.54 7.93
CA ARG A 99 -5.30 8.30 8.52
C ARG A 99 -4.20 7.29 8.76
N SER A 100 -4.24 6.68 9.94
CA SER A 100 -3.52 5.44 10.20
C SER A 100 -4.27 4.24 9.65
N SER A 101 -3.54 3.28 9.09
CA SER A 101 -4.10 2.01 8.62
C SER A 101 -3.05 0.90 8.68
N SER A 102 -3.51 -0.32 8.93
CA SER A 102 -2.67 -1.51 8.92
C SER A 102 -2.68 -2.18 7.54
N GLN A 103 -1.50 -2.43 6.99
CA GLN A 103 -1.29 -3.15 5.74
C GLN A 103 -0.68 -4.52 6.02
N ARG A 104 -1.23 -5.56 5.38
CA ARG A 104 -0.66 -6.91 5.45
C ARG A 104 0.24 -7.15 4.25
N TRP A 105 1.48 -7.53 4.49
CA TRP A 105 2.47 -7.92 3.49
C TRP A 105 2.76 -9.41 3.61
N VAL A 106 2.82 -10.10 2.48
CA VAL A 106 3.05 -11.55 2.43
C VAL A 106 4.18 -11.91 1.47
N LYS A 107 4.95 -12.92 1.82
CA LYS A 107 6.03 -13.43 0.97
C LYS A 107 5.48 -14.53 0.07
N VAL A 108 5.62 -14.37 -1.24
CA VAL A 108 5.23 -15.33 -2.27
C VAL A 108 6.38 -15.46 -3.25
N ASP A 109 6.84 -16.69 -3.48
CA ASP A 109 7.98 -17.02 -4.35
C ASP A 109 9.25 -16.21 -4.02
N GLY A 110 9.48 -15.97 -2.74
CA GLY A 110 10.64 -15.22 -2.24
C GLY A 110 10.49 -13.69 -2.31
N GLN A 111 9.40 -13.17 -2.87
CA GLN A 111 9.14 -11.74 -2.98
C GLN A 111 7.99 -11.29 -2.07
N TRP A 112 8.10 -10.09 -1.49
CA TRP A 112 7.07 -9.50 -0.65
C TRP A 112 6.03 -8.72 -1.46
N TRP A 113 4.76 -8.95 -1.14
CA TRP A 113 3.62 -8.35 -1.83
C TRP A 113 2.61 -7.79 -0.85
N LEU A 114 1.95 -6.70 -1.22
CA LEU A 114 0.81 -6.18 -0.46
C LEU A 114 -0.38 -7.13 -0.64
N PHE A 115 -0.84 -7.72 0.46
CA PHE A 115 -1.97 -8.64 0.46
C PHE A 115 -3.28 -7.86 0.27
N ARG A 116 -4.08 -8.27 -0.71
CA ARG A 116 -5.41 -7.71 -0.95
C ARG A 116 -6.36 -8.78 -1.46
N ARG A 117 -7.61 -8.71 -0.99
CA ARG A 117 -8.70 -9.63 -1.35
C ARG A 117 -9.68 -8.99 -2.32
#